data_AF-A0A0M8KBB2-F1
#
_entry.id   AF-A0A0M8KBB2-F1
#
_cell.length_a   1.000
_cell.length_b   1.000
_cell.length_c   1.000
_cell.angle_alpha   90.00
_cell.angle_beta   90.00
_cell.angle_gamma   90.00
#
_symmetry.space_group_name_H-M   'P 1'
#
loop_
_entity.id
_entity.type
_entity.pdbx_description
1 polymer ?
#
loop_
_entity_poly.entity_id
_entity_poly.type
_entity_poly.pdbx_seq_one_letter_code
_entity_poly.pdbx_strand_id
1 'polypeptide(L)'
;MIGMRQPTPPEQEPVWHYNGYALEGAQFLNAMVHFYRGEMERANVWRTRLDTTTNWAVVTTATMLSFVFSDVAHPHFLLLLSMVLVLLFLIIEARRYRYYELWSYRLRLMEMEFFAAMLVPPFRPDPRWATSLASSLQTPHFTITFWEAFGRRFRRQYQYILLILWLVWLLKLYLHPYPAPTWALFVERATLGIPGAWVLAGTSLLLWLLFTLGWWTSDAQRASGEILQRAHVPSPREMLHYLVDITSRQRALHVLRLDDRLVYVITTHGDEIADAILRELPRGVTRIEGRGMYTGQRRDVLLVAVSPRQVEKLKRLVYARDPHAFVIVQDVSEVVGLGFRKPSRAMT
;
A
#
# COMPACT_ATOMS: atom_id res chain seq x y z
N MET A 1 -20.66 -12.35 -62.65
CA MET A 1 -20.83 -11.07 -61.93
C MET A 1 -20.23 -11.23 -60.55
N ILE A 2 -19.03 -10.68 -60.33
CA ILE A 2 -18.35 -10.68 -59.03
C ILE A 2 -18.93 -9.48 -58.27
N GLY A 3 -19.74 -9.74 -57.25
CA GLY A 3 -20.31 -8.69 -56.42
C GLY A 3 -19.20 -7.98 -55.65
N MET A 4 -18.92 -6.72 -56.00
CA MET A 4 -18.09 -5.83 -55.18
C MET A 4 -18.76 -5.71 -53.81
N ARG A 5 -18.15 -6.29 -52.77
CA ARG A 5 -18.45 -5.92 -51.39
C ARG A 5 -18.14 -4.44 -51.28
N GLN A 6 -19.16 -3.62 -50.99
CA GLN A 6 -18.94 -2.25 -50.59
C GLN A 6 -18.02 -2.25 -49.35
N PRO A 7 -17.03 -1.35 -49.28
CA PRO A 7 -16.25 -1.21 -48.06
C PRO A 7 -17.22 -0.87 -46.93
N THR A 8 -17.18 -1.65 -45.85
CA THR A 8 -17.81 -1.27 -44.59
C THR A 8 -17.36 0.16 -44.27
N PRO A 9 -18.29 1.09 -43.96
CA PRO A 9 -17.89 2.43 -43.54
C PRO A 9 -16.91 2.28 -42.37
N PRO A 10 -15.86 3.12 -42.29
CA PRO A 10 -14.93 3.05 -41.18
C PRO A 10 -15.75 3.10 -39.89
N GLU A 11 -15.56 2.13 -39.00
CA GLU A 11 -16.16 2.16 -37.67
C GLU A 11 -15.86 3.54 -37.10
N GLN A 12 -16.90 4.35 -36.92
CA GLN A 12 -16.75 5.71 -36.43
C GLN A 12 -16.02 5.62 -35.09
N GLU A 13 -14.86 6.29 -35.00
CA GLU A 13 -14.10 6.31 -33.77
C GLU A 13 -15.03 6.77 -32.63
N PRO A 14 -14.95 6.16 -31.44
CA PRO A 14 -15.78 6.56 -30.32
C PRO A 14 -15.49 8.02 -29.97
N VAL A 15 -16.45 8.90 -30.26
CA VAL A 15 -16.37 10.34 -30.01
C VAL A 15 -17.00 10.65 -28.66
N TRP A 16 -16.26 11.36 -27.79
CA TRP A 16 -16.82 11.93 -26.58
C TRP A 16 -17.49 13.28 -26.89
N HIS A 17 -18.74 13.48 -26.49
CA HIS A 17 -19.42 14.75 -26.69
C HIS A 17 -19.44 15.60 -25.42
N TYR A 18 -18.97 16.84 -25.49
CA TYR A 18 -19.05 17.83 -24.39
C TYR A 18 -19.51 19.18 -24.93
N ASN A 19 -20.64 19.71 -24.45
CA ASN A 19 -21.24 20.97 -24.90
C ASN A 19 -21.38 21.10 -26.44
N GLY A 20 -21.72 20.01 -27.12
CA GLY A 20 -21.85 19.98 -28.59
C GLY A 20 -20.54 19.80 -29.35
N TYR A 21 -19.38 19.79 -28.68
CA TYR A 21 -18.09 19.46 -29.28
C TYR A 21 -17.84 17.95 -29.27
N ALA A 22 -17.34 17.43 -30.39
CA ALA A 22 -16.90 16.06 -30.58
C ALA A 22 -15.39 15.95 -30.28
N LEU A 23 -15.02 15.27 -29.20
CA LEU A 23 -13.63 14.94 -28.87
C LEU A 23 -13.25 13.62 -29.54
N GLU A 24 -12.31 13.70 -30.48
CA GLU A 24 -11.66 12.54 -31.09
C GLU A 24 -10.74 11.83 -30.08
N GLY A 25 -10.41 10.55 -30.33
CA GLY A 25 -9.55 9.76 -29.44
C GLY A 25 -8.20 10.41 -29.18
N ALA A 26 -7.58 11.00 -30.21
CA ALA A 26 -6.30 11.73 -30.07
C ALA A 26 -6.42 12.99 -29.19
N GLN A 27 -7.52 13.74 -29.29
CA GLN A 27 -7.76 14.93 -28.49
C GLN A 27 -8.01 14.57 -27.02
N PHE A 28 -8.77 13.51 -26.78
CA PHE A 28 -8.98 12.96 -25.44
C PHE A 28 -7.67 12.48 -24.79
N LEU A 29 -6.84 11.72 -25.52
CA LEU A 29 -5.52 11.29 -25.06
C LEU A 29 -4.64 12.49 -24.69
N ASN A 30 -4.64 13.53 -25.53
CA ASN A 30 -3.86 14.75 -25.28
C ASN A 30 -4.34 15.47 -24.00
N ALA A 31 -5.66 15.65 -23.84
CA ALA A 31 -6.24 16.21 -22.61
C ALA A 31 -5.84 15.40 -21.37
N MET A 32 -5.85 14.07 -21.47
CA MET A 32 -5.47 13.19 -20.36
C MET A 32 -3.99 13.27 -19.99
N VAL A 33 -3.09 13.39 -20.97
CA VAL A 33 -1.66 13.61 -20.71
C VAL A 33 -1.44 14.95 -20.01
N HIS A 34 -2.09 16.02 -20.46
CA HIS A 34 -1.98 17.34 -19.80
C HIS A 34 -2.55 17.33 -18.39
N PHE A 35 -3.69 16.67 -18.18
CA PHE A 35 -4.27 16.52 -16.86
C PHE A 35 -3.35 15.72 -15.92
N TYR A 36 -2.79 14.60 -16.38
CA TYR A 36 -1.81 13.82 -15.63
C TYR A 36 -0.59 14.65 -15.23
N ARG A 37 -0.03 15.44 -16.15
CA ARG A 37 1.09 16.35 -15.84
C ARG A 37 0.73 17.35 -14.75
N GLY A 38 -0.46 17.96 -14.84
CA GLY A 38 -0.94 18.91 -13.83
C GLY A 38 -1.14 18.28 -12.45
N GLU A 39 -1.70 17.07 -12.38
CA GLU A 39 -1.86 16.35 -11.10
C GLU A 39 -0.51 15.91 -10.53
N MET A 40 0.42 15.45 -11.37
CA MET A 40 1.80 15.11 -10.96
C MET A 40 2.52 16.33 -10.39
N GLU A 41 2.40 17.50 -11.02
CA GLU A 41 2.98 18.75 -10.53
C GLU A 41 2.40 19.13 -9.17
N ARG A 42 1.07 19.09 -9.01
CA ARG A 42 0.41 19.36 -7.72
C ARG A 42 0.87 18.39 -6.64
N ALA A 43 0.92 17.09 -6.93
CA ALA A 43 1.41 16.09 -6.00
C ALA A 43 2.86 16.38 -5.57
N ASN A 44 3.74 16.75 -6.51
CA ASN A 44 5.12 17.14 -6.23
C ASN A 44 5.21 18.41 -5.36
N VAL A 45 4.43 19.45 -5.65
CA VAL A 45 4.40 20.68 -4.83
C VAL A 45 3.98 20.36 -3.39
N TRP A 46 2.95 19.53 -3.21
CA TRP A 46 2.51 19.14 -1.87
C TRP A 46 3.51 18.23 -1.16
N ARG A 47 4.20 17.33 -1.88
CA ARG A 47 5.31 16.54 -1.35
C ARG A 47 6.44 17.44 -0.82
N THR A 48 6.90 18.41 -1.60
CA THR A 48 7.95 19.34 -1.18
C THR A 48 7.55 20.15 0.06
N ARG A 49 6.28 20.58 0.14
CA ARG A 49 5.75 21.30 1.32
C ARG A 49 5.70 20.44 2.58
N LEU A 50 5.52 19.13 2.45
CA LEU A 50 5.63 18.16 3.55
C LEU A 50 7.08 17.99 3.98
N ASP A 51 7.98 17.74 3.04
CA ASP A 51 9.40 17.54 3.35
C ASP A 51 9.99 18.75 4.08
N THR A 52 9.57 19.96 3.69
CA THR A 52 9.97 21.21 4.34
C THR A 52 9.60 21.25 5.83
N THR A 53 8.40 20.80 6.23
CA THR A 53 7.99 20.82 7.64
C THR A 53 8.80 19.85 8.51
N THR A 54 9.06 18.65 7.99
CA THR A 54 9.93 17.70 8.67
C THR A 54 11.35 18.25 8.81
N ASN A 55 11.89 18.88 7.76
CA ASN A 55 13.23 19.48 7.80
C ASN A 55 13.32 20.57 8.88
N TRP A 56 12.32 21.45 8.98
CA TRP A 56 12.28 22.45 10.05
C TRP A 56 12.20 21.83 11.45
N ALA A 57 11.44 20.75 11.63
CA ALA A 57 11.38 20.05 12.91
C ALA A 57 12.75 19.48 13.32
N VAL A 58 13.50 18.89 12.37
CA VAL A 58 14.86 18.36 12.63
C VAL A 58 15.84 19.48 12.92
N VAL A 59 15.87 20.53 12.10
CA VAL A 59 16.79 21.67 12.27
C VAL A 59 16.55 22.36 13.61
N THR A 60 15.29 22.70 13.94
CA THR A 60 14.96 23.35 15.22
C THR A 60 15.31 22.48 16.42
N THR A 61 15.11 21.16 16.32
CA THR A 61 15.52 20.21 17.36
C THR A 61 17.04 20.21 17.56
N ALA A 62 17.81 20.12 16.47
CA ALA A 62 19.27 20.11 16.53
C ALA A 62 19.82 21.43 17.08
N THR A 63 19.28 22.58 16.63
CA THR A 63 19.65 23.90 17.14
C THR A 63 19.35 24.03 18.63
N MET A 64 18.17 23.60 19.07
CA MET A 64 17.80 23.68 20.48
C MET A 64 18.70 22.78 21.34
N LEU A 65 19.00 21.56 20.88
CA LEU A 65 19.92 20.66 21.56
C LEU A 65 21.30 21.31 21.77
N SER A 66 21.90 21.82 20.69
CA SER A 66 23.19 22.49 20.76
C SER A 66 23.17 23.70 21.69
N PHE A 67 22.10 24.51 21.64
CA PHE A 67 21.95 25.68 22.51
C PHE A 67 21.81 25.27 23.99
N VAL A 68 20.93 24.34 24.33
CA VAL A 68 20.68 23.96 25.74
C VAL A 68 21.91 23.31 26.40
N PHE A 69 22.78 22.66 25.63
CA PHE A 69 24.00 22.05 26.14
C PHE A 69 25.25 22.94 26.04
N SER A 70 25.17 24.11 25.38
CA SER A 70 26.32 25.01 25.29
C SER A 70 26.68 25.68 26.62
N ASP A 71 25.72 25.78 27.54
CA ASP A 71 25.92 26.33 28.87
C ASP A 71 25.14 25.51 29.91
N VAL A 72 25.72 25.34 31.09
CA VAL A 72 25.07 24.72 32.25
C VAL A 72 23.94 25.58 32.80
N ALA A 73 24.01 26.91 32.63
CA ALA A 73 23.01 27.87 33.07
C ALA A 73 21.75 27.88 32.18
N HIS A 74 21.83 27.32 30.96
CA HIS A 74 20.68 27.30 30.07
C HIS A 74 19.55 26.41 30.60
N PRO A 75 18.32 26.93 30.64
CA PRO A 75 17.22 26.24 31.30
C PRO A 75 16.76 24.99 30.54
N HIS A 76 16.52 23.91 31.28
CA HIS A 76 16.09 22.62 30.70
C HIS A 76 14.71 22.68 30.04
N PHE A 77 13.83 23.63 30.42
CA PHE A 77 12.49 23.75 29.84
C PHE A 77 12.50 24.11 28.36
N LEU A 78 13.61 24.62 27.83
CA LEU A 78 13.75 24.91 26.41
C LEU A 78 13.64 23.62 25.57
N LEU A 79 14.07 22.47 26.09
CA LEU A 79 13.86 21.17 25.43
C LEU A 79 12.37 20.78 25.41
N LEU A 80 11.63 21.09 26.48
CA LEU A 80 10.18 20.87 26.53
C LEU A 80 9.44 21.81 25.56
N LEU A 81 9.87 23.07 25.47
CA LEU A 81 9.35 24.01 24.48
C LEU A 81 9.60 23.52 23.05
N SER A 82 10.78 22.94 22.79
CA SER A 82 11.09 22.32 21.51
C SER A 82 10.20 21.12 21.20
N MET A 83 9.87 20.27 22.19
CA MET A 83 8.88 19.21 21.99
C MET A 83 7.51 19.77 21.57
N VAL A 84 7.05 20.84 22.20
CA VAL A 84 5.79 21.51 21.82
C VAL A 84 5.86 22.05 20.39
N LEU A 85 6.99 22.64 19.99
CA LEU A 85 7.21 23.11 18.62
C LEU A 85 7.20 21.94 17.61
N VAL A 86 7.83 20.82 17.93
CA VAL A 86 7.82 19.61 17.11
C VAL A 86 6.40 19.04 16.97
N LEU A 87 5.59 19.08 18.04
CA LEU A 87 4.18 18.70 17.96
C LEU A 87 3.37 19.65 17.07
N LEU A 88 3.66 20.95 17.09
CA LEU A 88 3.04 21.91 16.17
C LEU A 88 3.39 21.59 14.72
N PHE A 89 4.65 21.28 14.42
CA PHE A 89 5.06 20.85 13.08
C PHE A 89 4.34 19.56 12.65
N LEU A 90 4.18 18.59 13.56
CA LEU A 90 3.41 17.38 13.29
C LEU A 90 1.95 17.69 12.93
N ILE A 91 1.30 18.60 13.66
CA ILE A 91 -0.09 19.00 13.37
C ILE A 91 -0.20 19.69 12.00
N ILE A 92 0.71 20.61 11.69
CA ILE A 92 0.76 21.30 10.39
C ILE A 92 0.96 20.28 9.27
N GLU A 93 1.89 19.36 9.47
CA GLU A 93 2.23 18.37 8.47
C GLU A 93 1.12 17.33 8.29
N ALA A 94 0.46 16.88 9.36
CA ALA A 94 -0.70 16.00 9.29
C ALA A 94 -1.82 16.64 8.46
N ARG A 95 -2.06 17.95 8.63
CA ARG A 95 -3.01 18.69 7.79
C ARG A 95 -2.57 18.68 6.32
N ARG A 96 -1.31 19.01 6.04
CA ARG A 96 -0.74 19.03 4.67
C ARG A 96 -0.77 17.65 4.01
N TYR A 97 -0.59 16.58 4.79
CA TYR A 97 -0.50 15.21 4.29
C TYR A 97 -1.85 14.76 3.72
N ARG A 98 -2.97 15.22 4.28
CA ARG A 98 -4.31 14.96 3.71
C ARG A 98 -4.48 15.56 2.31
N TYR A 99 -3.88 16.74 2.05
CA TYR A 99 -3.91 17.33 0.72
C TYR A 99 -3.03 16.55 -0.25
N TYR A 100 -1.81 16.19 0.17
CA TYR A 100 -0.93 15.35 -0.62
C TYR A 100 -1.60 14.03 -1.01
N GLU A 101 -2.26 13.35 -0.05
CA GLU A 101 -2.93 12.08 -0.29
C GLU A 101 -4.06 12.19 -1.34
N LEU A 102 -4.80 13.31 -1.37
CA LEU A 102 -5.82 13.56 -2.39
C LEU A 102 -5.22 13.61 -3.80
N TRP A 103 -4.13 14.35 -3.98
CA TRP A 103 -3.45 14.47 -5.28
C TRP A 103 -2.77 13.16 -5.68
N SER A 104 -2.10 12.49 -4.72
CA SER A 104 -1.47 11.18 -4.93
C SER A 104 -2.50 10.11 -5.33
N TYR A 105 -3.68 10.13 -4.71
CA TYR A 105 -4.79 9.23 -5.06
C TYR A 105 -5.25 9.40 -6.51
N ARG A 106 -5.49 10.63 -6.97
CA ARG A 106 -5.91 10.88 -8.36
C ARG A 106 -4.83 10.50 -9.36
N LEU A 107 -3.57 10.84 -9.06
CA LEU A 107 -2.41 10.44 -9.85
C LEU A 107 -2.35 8.92 -9.97
N ARG A 108 -2.49 8.21 -8.84
CA ARG A 108 -2.44 6.76 -8.78
C ARG A 108 -3.58 6.10 -9.53
N LEU A 109 -4.78 6.66 -9.48
CA LEU A 109 -5.93 6.17 -10.22
C LEU A 109 -5.66 6.22 -11.73
N MET A 110 -5.05 7.30 -12.24
CA MET A 110 -4.64 7.39 -13.64
C MET A 110 -3.50 6.42 -13.99
N GLU A 111 -2.48 6.29 -13.13
CA GLU A 111 -1.39 5.33 -13.36
C GLU A 111 -1.90 3.88 -13.50
N MET A 112 -2.80 3.47 -12.60
CA MET A 112 -3.29 2.09 -12.52
C MET A 112 -4.37 1.78 -13.56
N GLU A 113 -5.28 2.71 -13.82
CA GLU A 113 -6.48 2.44 -14.62
C GLU A 113 -6.40 3.03 -16.03
N PHE A 114 -5.58 4.06 -16.26
CA PHE A 114 -5.42 4.62 -17.60
C PHE A 114 -4.11 4.15 -18.24
N PHE A 115 -2.96 4.41 -17.60
CA PHE A 115 -1.66 4.12 -18.19
C PHE A 115 -1.31 2.62 -18.17
N ALA A 116 -1.54 1.91 -17.05
CA ALA A 116 -1.22 0.48 -16.99
C ALA A 116 -2.05 -0.35 -17.98
N ALA A 117 -3.32 0.03 -18.21
CA ALA A 117 -4.18 -0.60 -19.21
C ALA A 117 -3.64 -0.46 -20.64
N MET A 118 -2.88 0.60 -20.94
CA MET A 118 -2.24 0.77 -22.26
C MET A 118 -0.98 -0.09 -22.43
N LEU A 119 -0.31 -0.44 -21.34
CA LEU A 119 1.00 -1.10 -21.38
C LEU A 119 0.92 -2.63 -21.47
N VAL A 120 -0.14 -3.26 -20.96
CA VAL A 120 -0.26 -4.73 -20.94
C VAL A 120 -1.69 -5.20 -21.24
N PRO A 121 -2.00 -5.64 -22.48
CA PRO A 121 -3.16 -6.47 -22.73
C PRO A 121 -3.00 -7.83 -22.01
N PRO A 122 -4.01 -8.38 -21.32
CA PRO A 122 -5.44 -8.08 -21.39
C PRO A 122 -5.95 -7.27 -20.18
N PHE A 123 -5.13 -6.38 -19.59
CA PHE A 123 -5.56 -5.57 -18.45
C PHE A 123 -6.65 -4.57 -18.90
N ARG A 124 -7.90 -4.84 -18.51
CA ARG A 124 -9.00 -3.89 -18.64
C ARG A 124 -9.13 -3.12 -17.33
N PRO A 125 -9.22 -1.80 -17.36
CA PRO A 125 -9.39 -1.03 -16.15
C PRO A 125 -10.76 -1.27 -15.51
N ASP A 126 -10.87 -1.00 -14.21
CA ASP A 126 -12.13 -1.12 -13.49
C ASP A 126 -13.19 -0.23 -14.16
N PRO A 127 -14.38 -0.75 -14.54
CA PRO A 127 -15.40 0.03 -15.26
C PRO A 127 -15.80 1.35 -14.58
N ARG A 128 -15.54 1.51 -13.27
CA ARG A 128 -15.90 2.69 -12.47
C ARG A 128 -14.74 3.65 -12.24
N TRP A 129 -13.54 3.39 -12.79
CA TRP A 129 -12.37 4.24 -12.53
C TRP A 129 -12.61 5.69 -12.98
N ALA A 130 -13.18 5.89 -14.17
CA ALA A 130 -13.49 7.21 -14.72
C ALA A 130 -14.52 7.95 -13.86
N THR A 131 -15.54 7.24 -13.36
CA THR A 131 -16.54 7.79 -12.43
C THR A 131 -15.92 8.18 -11.09
N SER A 132 -14.94 7.41 -10.60
CA SER A 132 -14.24 7.69 -9.35
C SER A 132 -13.31 8.90 -9.47
N LEU A 133 -12.65 9.06 -10.62
CA LEU A 133 -11.85 10.25 -10.92
C LEU A 133 -12.75 11.49 -11.05
N ALA A 134 -13.84 11.37 -11.81
CA ALA A 134 -14.81 12.44 -12.00
C ALA A 134 -15.47 12.86 -10.69
N SER A 135 -15.86 11.92 -9.82
CA SER A 135 -16.44 12.25 -8.51
C SER A 135 -15.42 12.95 -7.60
N SER A 136 -14.16 12.51 -7.63
CA SER A 136 -13.08 13.20 -6.90
C SER A 136 -12.87 14.63 -7.39
N LEU A 137 -13.00 14.90 -8.70
CA LEU A 137 -12.85 16.23 -9.29
C LEU A 137 -14.04 17.15 -9.00
N GLN A 138 -15.28 16.65 -9.14
CA GLN A 138 -16.50 17.42 -8.89
C GLN A 138 -16.72 17.69 -7.41
N THR A 139 -16.41 16.71 -6.56
CA THR A 139 -16.60 16.77 -5.11
C THR A 139 -15.30 16.38 -4.40
N PRO A 140 -14.32 17.31 -4.31
CA PRO A 140 -13.06 17.03 -3.64
C PRO A 140 -13.29 16.76 -2.15
N HIS A 141 -12.90 15.56 -1.72
CA HIS A 141 -12.97 15.14 -0.33
C HIS A 141 -11.64 14.52 0.08
N PHE A 142 -11.26 14.70 1.35
CA PHE A 142 -10.05 14.07 1.86
C PHE A 142 -10.26 12.56 2.00
N THR A 143 -9.37 11.78 1.39
CA THR A 143 -9.38 10.32 1.42
C THR A 143 -9.05 9.74 2.79
N ILE A 144 -8.33 10.53 3.62
CA ILE A 144 -7.91 10.15 4.97
C ILE A 144 -8.35 11.19 6.01
N THR A 145 -8.63 10.70 7.21
CA THR A 145 -8.98 11.57 8.35
C THR A 145 -7.74 12.29 8.88
N PHE A 146 -7.95 13.35 9.68
CA PHE A 146 -6.85 14.03 10.35
C PHE A 146 -6.08 13.11 11.30
N TRP A 147 -6.77 12.28 12.08
CA TRP A 147 -6.14 11.38 13.06
C TRP A 147 -5.32 10.28 12.39
N GLU A 148 -5.80 9.77 11.26
CA GLU A 148 -5.06 8.82 10.45
C GLU A 148 -3.79 9.46 9.86
N ALA A 149 -3.89 10.67 9.30
CA ALA A 149 -2.74 11.42 8.80
C ALA A 149 -1.73 11.71 9.93
N PHE A 150 -2.21 12.15 11.09
CA PHE A 150 -1.41 12.40 12.29
C PHE A 150 -0.65 11.15 12.71
N GLY A 151 -1.35 10.01 12.84
CA GLY A 151 -0.75 8.73 13.20
C GLY A 151 0.33 8.28 12.23
N ARG A 152 0.08 8.39 10.92
CA ARG A 152 1.04 8.03 9.87
C ARG A 152 2.32 8.88 9.97
N ARG A 153 2.20 10.20 10.10
CA ARG A 153 3.36 11.10 10.21
C ARG A 153 4.11 10.91 11.53
N PHE A 154 3.38 10.71 12.63
CA PHE A 154 3.96 10.41 13.93
C PHE A 154 4.84 9.16 13.88
N ARG A 155 4.30 8.02 13.42
CA ARG A 155 5.03 6.75 13.36
C ARG A 155 6.22 6.76 12.41
N ARG A 156 6.14 7.49 11.30
CA ARG A 156 7.23 7.48 10.31
C ARG A 156 8.43 8.30 10.72
N GLN A 157 8.21 9.46 11.34
CA GLN A 157 9.30 10.43 11.54
C GLN A 157 9.30 11.06 12.93
N TYR A 158 8.16 11.56 13.40
CA TYR A 158 8.14 12.42 14.59
C TYR A 158 8.32 11.66 15.91
N GLN A 159 7.96 10.38 15.96
CA GLN A 159 8.17 9.56 17.16
C GLN A 159 9.66 9.49 17.54
N TYR A 160 10.56 9.48 16.57
CA TYR A 160 12.01 9.44 16.81
C TYR A 160 12.54 10.79 17.30
N ILE A 161 12.10 11.89 16.67
CA ILE A 161 12.49 13.25 17.09
C ILE A 161 12.05 13.51 18.54
N LEU A 162 10.80 13.17 18.87
CA LEU A 162 10.25 13.35 20.21
C LEU A 162 10.92 12.44 21.24
N LEU A 163 11.21 11.18 20.89
CA LEU A 163 11.93 10.26 21.76
C LEU A 163 13.34 10.75 22.07
N ILE A 164 14.06 11.23 21.06
CA ILE A 164 15.40 11.82 21.23
C ILE A 164 15.33 13.04 22.13
N LEU A 165 14.42 13.99 21.87
CA LEU A 165 14.22 15.16 22.73
C LEU A 165 13.93 14.78 24.18
N TRP A 166 13.16 13.72 24.41
CA TRP A 166 12.82 13.26 25.76
C TRP A 166 14.01 12.64 26.47
N LEU A 167 14.73 11.74 25.80
CA LEU A 167 15.95 11.13 26.35
C LEU A 167 17.01 12.20 26.66
N VAL A 168 17.20 13.16 25.76
CA VAL A 168 18.09 14.30 25.95
C VAL A 168 17.65 15.16 27.13
N TRP A 169 16.36 15.42 27.28
CA TRP A 169 15.85 16.20 28.39
C TRP A 169 16.09 15.51 29.74
N LEU A 170 15.85 14.20 29.83
CA LEU A 170 16.21 13.40 31.00
C LEU A 170 17.73 13.45 31.26
N LEU A 171 18.54 13.37 30.21
CA LEU A 171 19.99 13.46 30.30
C LEU A 171 20.44 14.83 30.83
N LYS A 172 19.83 15.94 30.39
CA LYS A 172 20.11 17.30 30.90
C LYS A 172 19.83 17.39 32.40
N LEU A 173 18.69 16.86 32.85
CA LEU A 173 18.31 16.82 34.27
C LEU A 173 19.28 15.98 35.12
N TYR A 174 19.75 14.87 34.57
CA TYR A 174 20.72 14.02 35.24
C TYR A 174 22.11 14.69 35.33
N LEU A 175 22.65 15.18 34.21
CA LEU A 175 24.05 15.65 34.14
C LEU A 175 24.29 17.03 34.73
N HIS A 176 23.34 17.96 34.64
CA HIS A 176 23.58 19.36 34.97
C HIS A 176 22.87 19.83 36.25
N PRO A 177 23.54 20.66 37.07
CA PRO A 177 24.91 21.18 36.91
C PRO A 177 26.02 20.14 37.18
N TYR A 178 25.69 19.07 37.89
CA TYR A 178 26.55 17.90 38.12
C TYR A 178 25.67 16.64 38.12
N PRO A 179 26.21 15.42 37.93
CA PRO A 179 25.41 14.18 37.93
C PRO A 179 24.55 14.04 39.20
N ALA A 180 23.24 13.81 39.04
CA ALA A 180 22.32 13.65 40.17
C ALA A 180 22.58 12.32 40.89
N PRO A 181 23.04 12.31 42.16
CA PRO A 181 23.33 11.06 42.88
C PRO A 181 22.07 10.39 43.43
N THR A 182 20.96 11.12 43.54
CA THR A 182 19.70 10.62 44.11
C THR A 182 18.52 10.89 43.19
N TRP A 183 17.52 10.01 43.26
CA TRP A 183 16.25 10.18 42.55
C TRP A 183 15.52 11.47 42.96
N ALA A 184 15.58 11.83 44.25
CA ALA A 184 14.94 13.05 44.76
C ALA A 184 15.51 14.31 44.09
N LEU A 185 16.83 14.44 43.99
CA LEU A 185 17.46 15.58 43.33
C LEU A 185 17.16 15.61 41.82
N PHE A 186 17.13 14.44 41.17
CA PHE A 186 16.75 14.35 39.76
C PHE A 186 15.33 14.88 39.51
N VAL A 187 14.38 14.49 40.37
CA VAL A 187 12.98 14.95 40.29
C VAL A 187 12.88 16.43 40.63
N GLU A 188 13.61 16.91 41.64
CA GLU A 188 13.63 18.32 42.03
C GLU A 188 14.09 19.22 40.87
N ARG A 189 15.12 18.79 40.11
CA ARG A 189 15.64 19.52 38.95
C ARG A 189 14.64 19.69 37.81
N ALA A 190 13.59 18.88 37.75
CA ALA A 190 12.55 19.00 36.72
C ALA A 190 11.51 20.09 37.05
N THR A 191 11.64 20.80 38.17
CA THR A 191 10.66 21.78 38.66
C THR A 191 10.56 23.00 37.74
N LEU A 192 9.33 23.38 37.39
CA LEU A 192 9.01 24.52 36.51
C LEU A 192 7.88 25.36 37.09
N GLY A 193 8.06 25.83 38.32
CA GLY A 193 7.00 26.47 39.11
C GLY A 193 5.92 25.49 39.63
N ILE A 194 5.90 24.27 39.10
CA ILE A 194 5.18 23.11 39.62
C ILE A 194 6.17 22.01 40.02
N PRO A 195 5.84 21.13 40.99
CA PRO A 195 6.76 20.10 41.45
C PRO A 195 7.25 19.22 40.29
N GLY A 196 8.57 19.00 40.20
CA GLY A 196 9.18 18.30 39.07
C GLY A 196 8.67 16.88 38.84
N ALA A 197 8.10 16.22 39.86
CA ALA A 197 7.40 14.95 39.71
C ALA A 197 6.23 15.06 38.72
N TRP A 198 5.45 16.14 38.78
CA TRP A 198 4.34 16.39 37.85
C TRP A 198 4.83 16.73 36.45
N VAL A 199 5.98 17.41 36.32
CA VAL A 199 6.59 17.71 35.01
C VAL A 199 7.06 16.42 34.34
N LEU A 200 7.77 15.56 35.08
CA LEU A 200 8.23 14.25 34.59
C LEU A 200 7.05 13.35 34.23
N ALA A 201 6.05 13.27 35.11
CA ALA A 201 4.85 12.46 34.87
C ALA A 201 4.05 12.98 33.68
N GLY A 202 3.80 14.28 33.60
CA GLY A 202 3.02 14.91 32.53
C GLY A 202 3.68 14.78 31.16
N THR A 203 5.00 15.00 31.07
CA THR A 203 5.75 14.84 29.81
C THR A 203 5.81 13.38 29.37
N SER A 204 6.04 12.46 30.29
CA SER A 204 6.07 11.01 30.00
C SER A 204 4.68 10.49 29.62
N LEU A 205 3.62 10.96 30.29
CA LEU A 205 2.23 10.65 29.96
C LEU A 205 1.85 11.17 28.58
N LEU A 206 2.22 12.42 28.25
CA LEU A 206 1.98 12.98 26.92
C LEU A 206 2.62 12.11 25.83
N LEU A 207 3.88 11.71 26.00
CA LEU A 207 4.55 10.82 25.05
C LEU A 207 3.85 9.46 24.98
N TRP A 208 3.52 8.85 26.11
CA TRP A 208 2.80 7.59 26.15
C TRP A 208 1.44 7.68 25.42
N LEU A 209 0.69 8.77 25.60
CA LEU A 209 -0.56 9.04 24.87
C LEU A 209 -0.32 9.18 23.36
N LEU A 210 0.76 9.84 22.94
CA LEU A 210 1.10 9.96 21.52
C LEU A 210 1.52 8.62 20.91
N PHE A 211 2.30 7.81 21.62
CA PHE A 211 2.68 6.46 21.19
C PHE A 211 1.47 5.53 21.11
N THR A 212 0.57 5.59 22.08
CA THR A 212 -0.67 4.79 22.07
C THR A 212 -1.62 5.23 20.96
N LEU A 213 -1.78 6.54 20.71
CA LEU A 213 -2.54 7.07 19.57
C LEU A 213 -1.90 6.67 18.24
N GLY A 214 -0.56 6.77 18.14
CA GLY A 214 0.22 6.30 17.02
C GLY A 214 0.01 4.81 16.77
N TRP A 215 -0.01 3.97 17.80
CA TRP A 215 -0.32 2.55 17.66
C TRP A 215 -1.78 2.31 17.26
N TRP A 216 -2.75 2.99 17.89
CA TRP A 216 -4.17 2.81 17.61
C TRP A 216 -4.56 3.15 16.17
N THR A 217 -3.86 4.10 15.56
CA THR A 217 -4.04 4.52 14.16
C THR A 217 -3.24 3.69 13.16
N SER A 218 -2.68 2.52 13.54
CA SER A 218 -2.00 1.60 12.62
C SER A 218 -2.96 0.97 11.62
N ASP A 219 -4.16 0.59 12.08
CA ASP A 219 -5.08 -0.24 11.30
C ASP A 219 -5.89 0.58 10.28
N ALA A 220 -5.84 1.91 10.41
CA ALA A 220 -6.43 2.85 9.45
C ALA A 220 -5.67 2.91 8.12
N GLN A 221 -4.55 2.19 7.94
CA GLN A 221 -3.69 2.22 6.75
C GLN A 221 -4.30 1.70 5.43
N ARG A 222 -5.61 1.43 5.38
CA ARG A 222 -6.27 0.79 4.22
C ARG A 222 -6.67 1.75 3.09
N ALA A 223 -6.41 3.05 3.21
CA ALA A 223 -6.68 4.05 2.16
C ALA A 223 -5.39 4.72 1.67
N SER A 224 -5.25 5.23 0.44
CA SER A 224 -5.59 4.69 -0.89
C SER A 224 -4.57 5.22 -1.94
N GLY A 225 -3.57 6.04 -1.54
CA GLY A 225 -2.63 6.71 -2.43
C GLY A 225 -1.15 6.34 -2.25
N GLU A 226 -0.80 5.50 -1.26
CA GLU A 226 0.52 4.88 -1.18
C GLU A 226 0.49 3.47 -1.76
N ILE A 227 1.64 3.00 -2.27
CA ILE A 227 1.84 1.70 -2.93
C ILE A 227 0.86 0.68 -2.34
N LEU A 228 -0.14 0.27 -3.12
CA LEU A 228 -0.95 -0.90 -2.81
C LEU A 228 0.02 -2.06 -2.64
N GLN A 229 0.46 -2.31 -1.41
CA GLN A 229 1.15 -3.52 -1.06
C GLN A 229 0.12 -4.62 -1.27
N ARG A 230 0.12 -5.23 -2.47
CA ARG A 230 -0.65 -6.44 -2.74
C ARG A 230 -0.27 -7.58 -1.77
N ALA A 231 0.85 -7.45 -1.05
CA ALA A 231 1.20 -8.26 0.10
C ALA A 231 0.69 -7.61 1.39
N HIS A 232 -0.25 -8.27 2.08
CA HIS A 232 -0.65 -7.95 3.45
C HIS A 232 0.57 -8.01 4.38
N VAL A 233 1.11 -6.86 4.77
CA VAL A 233 2.08 -6.75 5.87
C VAL A 233 1.28 -6.76 7.16
N PRO A 234 1.44 -7.77 8.02
CA PRO A 234 0.63 -7.90 9.22
C PRO A 234 0.87 -6.72 10.16
N SER A 235 -0.22 -6.19 10.71
CA SER A 235 -0.19 -5.15 11.72
C SER A 235 0.64 -5.58 12.92
N PRO A 236 1.21 -4.65 13.70
CA PRO A 236 1.95 -4.99 14.91
C PRO A 236 1.13 -5.82 15.93
N ARG A 237 -0.20 -5.73 15.91
CA ARG A 237 -1.13 -6.57 16.69
C ARG A 237 -1.22 -8.00 16.14
N GLU A 238 -1.30 -8.16 14.83
CA GLU A 238 -1.23 -9.47 14.17
C GLU A 238 0.15 -10.11 14.36
N MET A 239 1.23 -9.32 14.28
CA MET A 239 2.58 -9.76 14.64
C MET A 239 2.69 -10.24 16.08
N LEU A 240 2.02 -9.57 17.02
CA LEU A 240 1.92 -10.03 18.42
C LEU A 240 1.16 -11.35 18.51
N HIS A 241 0.05 -11.52 17.78
CA HIS A 241 -0.63 -12.82 17.68
C HIS A 241 0.28 -13.90 17.08
N TYR A 242 1.13 -13.57 16.10
CA TYR A 242 2.11 -14.50 15.53
C TYR A 242 3.27 -14.82 16.49
N LEU A 243 3.68 -13.86 17.33
CA LEU A 243 4.69 -14.05 18.37
C LEU A 243 4.15 -14.81 19.59
N VAL A 244 2.84 -14.75 19.86
CA VAL A 244 2.20 -15.58 20.89
C VAL A 244 2.00 -17.02 20.38
N ASP A 245 1.87 -17.22 19.06
CA ASP A 245 1.71 -18.55 18.42
C ASP A 245 3.05 -19.23 18.06
N ILE A 246 4.14 -18.93 18.79
CA ILE A 246 5.52 -19.44 18.54
C ILE A 246 5.67 -20.96 18.74
N THR A 247 4.63 -21.67 19.19
CA THR A 247 4.69 -23.14 19.36
C THR A 247 4.56 -23.95 18.06
N SER A 248 4.26 -23.34 16.91
CA SER A 248 4.16 -24.08 15.64
C SER A 248 5.11 -23.55 14.56
N ARG A 249 6.31 -24.15 14.52
CA ARG A 249 7.38 -23.97 13.51
C ARG A 249 6.92 -24.11 12.05
N GLN A 250 5.67 -24.48 11.79
CA GLN A 250 5.09 -24.72 10.46
C GLN A 250 4.44 -23.49 9.82
N ARG A 251 4.16 -22.40 10.55
CA ARG A 251 3.40 -21.25 9.99
C ARG A 251 4.23 -20.05 9.53
N ALA A 252 5.49 -19.91 9.96
CA ALA A 252 6.39 -18.86 9.47
C ALA A 252 6.62 -18.91 7.94
N LEU A 253 6.42 -20.08 7.33
CA LEU A 253 6.45 -20.27 5.87
C LEU A 253 5.20 -19.78 5.12
N HIS A 254 4.16 -19.32 5.82
CA HIS A 254 2.92 -18.87 5.19
C HIS A 254 3.10 -17.52 4.47
N VAL A 255 4.02 -16.67 4.96
CA VAL A 255 4.30 -15.32 4.42
C VAL A 255 5.13 -15.35 3.13
N LEU A 256 5.75 -16.50 2.80
CA LEU A 256 6.58 -16.67 1.60
C LEU A 256 5.89 -17.47 0.48
N ARG A 257 4.57 -17.68 0.53
CA ARG A 257 3.86 -18.47 -0.49
C ARG A 257 3.36 -17.58 -1.63
N LEU A 258 4.01 -17.74 -2.78
CA LEU A 258 3.61 -17.24 -4.10
C LEU A 258 2.16 -17.66 -4.41
N ASP A 259 1.34 -16.74 -4.93
CA ASP A 259 -0.08 -16.95 -5.26
C ASP A 259 -0.28 -18.22 -6.12
N ASP A 260 -1.36 -18.97 -5.87
CA ASP A 260 -1.72 -20.10 -6.73
C ASP A 260 -1.96 -19.62 -8.18
N ARG A 261 -1.76 -20.53 -9.13
CA ARG A 261 -1.97 -20.29 -10.56
C ARG A 261 -3.13 -21.12 -11.06
N LEU A 262 -3.99 -20.51 -11.87
CA LEU A 262 -4.99 -21.20 -12.64
C LEU A 262 -4.44 -21.42 -14.05
N VAL A 263 -4.31 -22.69 -14.44
CA VAL A 263 -3.75 -23.09 -15.73
C VAL A 263 -4.85 -23.67 -16.60
N TYR A 264 -4.97 -23.17 -17.82
CA TYR A 264 -5.82 -23.72 -18.87
C TYR A 264 -4.93 -24.44 -19.88
N VAL A 265 -5.20 -25.72 -20.11
CA VAL A 265 -4.52 -26.52 -21.13
C VAL A 265 -5.52 -26.82 -22.24
N ILE A 266 -5.27 -26.31 -23.43
CA ILE A 266 -6.10 -26.52 -24.61
C ILE A 266 -5.42 -27.55 -25.51
N THR A 267 -6.06 -28.69 -25.71
CA THR A 267 -5.45 -29.88 -26.34
C THR A 267 -6.50 -30.72 -27.08
N THR A 268 -6.06 -31.58 -28.00
CA THR A 268 -6.89 -32.65 -28.58
C THR A 268 -6.74 -33.98 -27.83
N HIS A 269 -5.83 -34.06 -26.86
CA HIS A 269 -5.50 -35.26 -26.07
C HIS A 269 -5.93 -35.07 -24.60
N GLY A 270 -7.16 -34.57 -24.39
CA GLY A 270 -7.63 -34.16 -23.07
C GLY A 270 -7.66 -35.27 -22.03
N ASP A 271 -8.10 -36.47 -22.40
CA ASP A 271 -8.19 -37.62 -21.48
C ASP A 271 -6.80 -38.07 -20.99
N GLU A 272 -5.84 -38.21 -21.90
CA GLU A 272 -4.48 -38.64 -21.57
C GLU A 272 -3.77 -37.64 -20.64
N ILE A 273 -3.93 -36.35 -20.92
CA ILE A 273 -3.33 -35.28 -20.12
C ILE A 273 -4.04 -35.17 -18.76
N ALA A 274 -5.37 -35.30 -18.71
CA ALA A 274 -6.13 -35.28 -17.46
C ALA A 274 -5.70 -36.42 -16.53
N ASP A 275 -5.56 -37.64 -17.05
CA ASP A 275 -5.09 -38.80 -16.29
C ASP A 275 -3.65 -38.60 -15.78
N ALA A 276 -2.77 -38.05 -16.61
CA ALA A 276 -1.41 -37.75 -16.21
C ALA A 276 -1.37 -36.66 -15.11
N ILE A 277 -2.22 -35.63 -15.17
CA ILE A 277 -2.33 -34.61 -14.11
C ILE A 277 -2.80 -35.23 -12.79
N LEU A 278 -3.78 -36.13 -12.83
CA LEU A 278 -4.32 -36.80 -11.65
C LEU A 278 -3.29 -37.73 -10.99
N ARG A 279 -2.47 -38.42 -11.79
CA ARG A 279 -1.49 -39.41 -11.28
C ARG A 279 -0.14 -38.80 -10.92
N GLU A 280 0.39 -37.91 -11.76
CA GLU A 280 1.77 -37.42 -11.66
C GLU A 280 1.89 -36.04 -10.98
N LEU A 281 0.83 -35.23 -10.99
CA LEU A 281 0.78 -33.89 -10.38
C LEU A 281 -0.14 -33.80 -9.14
N PRO A 282 -0.65 -34.94 -8.64
CA PRO A 282 -1.91 -35.09 -7.88
C PRO A 282 -2.73 -33.81 -7.69
N ARG A 283 -3.27 -33.27 -8.80
CA ARG A 283 -4.18 -32.11 -8.77
C ARG A 283 -5.51 -32.45 -9.41
N GLY A 284 -6.58 -31.88 -8.87
CA GLY A 284 -7.88 -31.89 -9.51
C GLY A 284 -7.83 -31.15 -10.84
N VAL A 285 -8.47 -31.72 -11.86
CA VAL A 285 -8.58 -31.14 -13.19
C VAL A 285 -10.05 -31.15 -13.60
N THR A 286 -10.52 -30.06 -14.19
CA THR A 286 -11.88 -29.97 -14.74
C THR A 286 -11.80 -29.82 -16.25
N ARG A 287 -12.56 -30.62 -17.00
CA ARG A 287 -12.63 -30.53 -18.47
C ARG A 287 -13.79 -29.65 -18.90
N ILE A 288 -13.53 -28.76 -19.84
CA ILE A 288 -14.52 -27.98 -20.58
C ILE A 288 -14.39 -28.35 -22.06
N GLU A 289 -15.47 -28.78 -22.68
CA GLU A 289 -15.49 -29.13 -24.11
C GLU A 289 -15.59 -27.87 -24.97
N GLY A 290 -14.75 -27.77 -26.01
CA GLY A 290 -14.72 -26.63 -26.94
C GLY A 290 -14.55 -27.04 -28.40
N ARG A 291 -14.75 -26.08 -29.30
CA ARG A 291 -14.48 -26.23 -30.74
C ARG A 291 -13.62 -25.09 -31.22
N GLY A 292 -12.50 -25.39 -31.87
CA GLY A 292 -11.64 -24.38 -32.46
C GLY A 292 -12.32 -23.73 -33.66
N MET A 293 -12.57 -22.43 -33.62
CA MET A 293 -13.27 -21.73 -34.72
C MET A 293 -12.41 -21.59 -35.98
N TYR A 294 -11.09 -21.62 -35.86
CA TYR A 294 -10.17 -21.58 -37.00
C TYR A 294 -10.05 -22.95 -37.70
N THR A 295 -9.99 -24.04 -36.94
CA THR A 295 -9.74 -25.39 -37.46
C THR A 295 -11.00 -26.25 -37.59
N GLY A 296 -12.11 -25.85 -36.97
CA GLY A 296 -13.35 -26.63 -36.90
C GLY A 296 -13.26 -27.91 -36.05
N GLN A 297 -12.12 -28.18 -35.41
CA GLN A 297 -11.89 -29.40 -34.63
C GLN A 297 -12.38 -29.25 -33.18
N ARG A 298 -12.86 -30.37 -32.60
CA ARG A 298 -13.13 -30.46 -31.16
C ARG A 298 -11.82 -30.40 -30.39
N ARG A 299 -11.79 -29.65 -29.29
CA ARG A 299 -10.66 -29.50 -28.39
C ARG A 299 -11.16 -29.47 -26.95
N ASP A 300 -10.39 -30.05 -26.06
CA ASP A 300 -10.64 -30.00 -24.63
C ASP A 300 -9.86 -28.85 -24.00
N VAL A 301 -10.50 -28.16 -23.05
CA VAL A 301 -9.87 -27.16 -22.19
C VAL A 301 -9.83 -27.74 -20.78
N LEU A 302 -8.64 -28.12 -20.32
CA LEU A 302 -8.41 -28.64 -18.98
C LEU A 302 -8.05 -27.48 -18.04
N LEU A 303 -8.85 -27.30 -16.99
CA LEU A 303 -8.67 -26.30 -15.95
C LEU A 303 -7.98 -26.93 -14.74
N VAL A 304 -6.82 -26.40 -14.35
CA VAL A 304 -6.02 -26.93 -13.24
C VAL A 304 -5.52 -25.80 -12.36
N ALA A 305 -5.85 -25.85 -11.06
CA ALA A 305 -5.20 -25.00 -10.07
C ALA A 305 -3.87 -25.64 -9.63
N VAL A 306 -2.77 -24.89 -9.69
CA VAL A 306 -1.43 -25.37 -9.33
C VAL A 306 -0.66 -24.32 -8.56
N SER A 307 0.27 -24.74 -7.71
CA SER A 307 1.22 -23.79 -7.11
C SER A 307 2.24 -23.31 -8.16
N PRO A 308 2.90 -22.15 -7.97
CA PRO A 308 3.91 -21.64 -8.92
C PRO A 308 5.05 -22.60 -9.22
N ARG A 309 5.45 -23.42 -8.24
CA ARG A 309 6.47 -24.46 -8.42
C ARG A 309 6.01 -25.63 -9.29
N GLN A 310 4.70 -25.86 -9.39
CA GLN A 310 4.10 -26.96 -10.16
C GLN A 310 3.82 -26.58 -11.61
N VAL A 311 3.83 -25.28 -11.97
CA VAL A 311 3.57 -24.81 -13.34
C VAL A 311 4.55 -25.42 -14.34
N GLU A 312 5.85 -25.41 -14.03
CA GLU A 312 6.86 -25.96 -14.94
C GLU A 312 6.76 -27.49 -15.06
N LYS A 313 6.37 -28.19 -13.98
CA LYS A 313 6.11 -29.63 -14.04
C LYS A 313 4.88 -29.94 -14.91
N LEU A 314 3.82 -29.15 -14.79
CA LEU A 314 2.61 -29.26 -15.61
C LEU A 314 2.91 -29.02 -17.09
N LYS A 315 3.65 -27.95 -17.44
CA LYS A 315 4.03 -27.66 -18.83
C LYS A 315 4.83 -28.82 -19.44
N ARG A 316 5.83 -29.35 -18.73
CA ARG A 316 6.63 -30.48 -19.21
C ARG A 316 5.78 -31.72 -19.46
N LEU A 317 4.86 -32.01 -18.54
CA LEU A 317 3.92 -33.13 -18.67
C LEU A 317 3.01 -32.94 -19.89
N VAL A 318 2.42 -31.75 -20.07
CA VAL A 318 1.56 -31.44 -21.21
C VAL A 318 2.31 -31.58 -22.53
N TYR A 319 3.46 -30.92 -22.67
CA TYR A 319 4.23 -30.94 -23.92
C TYR A 319 4.87 -32.28 -24.25
N ALA A 320 5.02 -33.17 -23.27
CA ALA A 320 5.47 -34.54 -23.51
C ALA A 320 4.39 -35.45 -24.12
N ARG A 321 3.10 -35.13 -23.96
CA ARG A 321 1.99 -35.90 -24.55
C ARG A 321 1.42 -35.21 -25.80
N ASP A 322 1.30 -33.89 -25.76
CA ASP A 322 0.82 -33.10 -26.89
C ASP A 322 1.76 -31.90 -27.15
N PRO A 323 2.71 -32.03 -28.09
CA PRO A 323 3.58 -30.93 -28.50
C PRO A 323 2.84 -29.71 -29.08
N HIS A 324 1.59 -29.90 -29.53
CA HIS A 324 0.76 -28.85 -30.12
C HIS A 324 -0.26 -28.26 -29.13
N ALA A 325 -0.22 -28.66 -27.85
CA ALA A 325 -1.08 -28.10 -26.82
C ALA A 325 -0.76 -26.63 -26.53
N PHE A 326 -1.79 -25.86 -26.21
CA PHE A 326 -1.68 -24.46 -25.83
C PHE A 326 -1.97 -24.29 -24.34
N VAL A 327 -1.03 -23.69 -23.59
CA VAL A 327 -1.12 -23.56 -22.13
C VAL A 327 -1.19 -22.08 -21.74
N ILE A 328 -2.26 -21.69 -21.04
CA ILE A 328 -2.46 -20.34 -20.50
C ILE A 328 -2.30 -20.40 -18.97
N VAL A 329 -1.47 -19.53 -18.40
CA VAL A 329 -1.26 -19.43 -16.94
C VAL A 329 -1.82 -18.09 -16.47
N GLN A 330 -2.75 -18.13 -15.52
CA GLN A 330 -3.35 -16.96 -14.88
C GLN A 330 -3.01 -16.91 -13.39
N ASP A 331 -2.74 -15.72 -12.89
CA ASP A 331 -2.56 -15.46 -11.46
C ASP A 331 -3.95 -15.35 -10.81
N VAL A 332 -4.19 -16.06 -9.70
CA VAL A 332 -5.46 -16.00 -8.97
C VAL A 332 -5.25 -15.48 -7.56
N SER A 333 -6.18 -14.63 -7.10
CA SER A 333 -6.11 -14.00 -5.76
C SER A 333 -6.24 -15.03 -4.64
N GLU A 334 -7.08 -16.05 -4.83
CA GLU A 334 -7.26 -17.13 -3.85
C GLU A 334 -7.88 -18.39 -4.49
N VAL A 335 -7.45 -19.57 -4.03
CA VAL A 335 -8.11 -20.86 -4.29
C VAL A 335 -8.46 -21.51 -2.95
N VAL A 336 -9.77 -21.71 -2.69
CA VAL A 336 -10.29 -22.28 -1.44
C VAL A 336 -10.87 -23.68 -1.70
N GLY A 337 -10.54 -24.67 -0.87
CA GLY A 337 -11.04 -26.04 -0.92
C GLY A 337 -10.03 -27.10 -1.40
N LEU A 338 -10.46 -28.38 -1.36
CA LEU A 338 -9.89 -29.56 -2.04
C LEU A 338 -8.34 -29.64 -2.13
N GLY A 339 -7.64 -29.44 -1.02
CA GLY A 339 -6.17 -29.59 -0.95
C GLY A 339 -5.37 -28.29 -1.14
N PHE A 340 -6.04 -27.14 -1.22
CA PHE A 340 -5.45 -25.80 -1.15
C PHE A 340 -5.67 -25.22 0.25
N ARG A 341 -6.60 -24.27 0.43
CA ARG A 341 -6.99 -23.69 1.73
C ARG A 341 -8.25 -24.34 2.31
N LYS A 342 -8.34 -24.48 3.64
CA LYS A 342 -9.60 -24.84 4.32
C LYS A 342 -10.53 -23.60 4.36
N PRO A 343 -11.85 -23.74 4.13
CA PRO A 343 -12.79 -22.63 4.29
C PRO A 343 -12.70 -22.05 5.72
N SER A 344 -12.69 -20.73 5.84
CA SER A 344 -12.75 -20.09 7.16
C SER A 344 -14.12 -20.34 7.79
N ARG A 345 -14.14 -20.51 9.11
CA ARG A 345 -15.34 -20.85 9.91
C ARG A 345 -16.45 -19.77 9.89
N ALA A 346 -16.22 -18.65 9.21
CA ALA A 346 -17.16 -17.53 9.06
C ALA A 346 -18.04 -17.63 7.79
N MET A 347 -17.85 -18.66 6.95
CA MET A 347 -18.61 -18.85 5.69
C MET A 347 -19.57 -20.06 5.71
N THR A 348 -19.82 -20.62 6.90
CA THR A 348 -20.90 -21.58 7.22
C THR A 348 -21.61 -21.05 8.45
#